data_AF-A0A540VHH2-F1
#
_entry.id   AF-A0A540VHH2-F1
#
_cell.length_a   1.000
_cell.length_b   1.000
_cell.length_c   1.000
_cell.angle_alpha   90.00
_cell.angle_beta   90.00
_cell.angle_gamma   90.00
#
_symmetry.space_group_name_H-M   'P 1'
#
loop_
_entity.id
_entity.type
_entity.pdbx_description
1 polymer ?
#
loop_
_entity_poly.entity_id
_entity_poly.type
_entity_poly.pdbx_seq_one_letter_code
_entity_poly.pdbx_strand_id
1 'polypeptide(L)'
;MGYFYIRNRELHYAPGQPAGLLSLGDHPQALLPPLVTELHRSLDAWFALGLAPGPVLPERLRFDREGTLYWRFAGRRRPRPLALHQAAQTLAAWLVLLDKWMETFVVIARARGVWDVPTLAGALSFTTPAYLPAPLVNRPPDNWERVAQALALAVADGPLAGAPNNRHWQLQRSPNGQAAPGTDPAMHGPRAGVSHE
;
A
#
# COMPACT_ATOMS: atom_id res chain seq x y z
N MET A 1 30.55 -4.81 -5.76
CA MET A 1 29.07 -4.88 -5.70
C MET A 1 28.55 -3.51 -5.34
N GLY A 2 27.35 -3.14 -5.78
CA GLY A 2 26.77 -1.83 -5.45
C GLY A 2 25.29 -1.91 -5.12
N TYR A 3 24.80 -0.90 -4.41
CA TYR A 3 23.40 -0.79 -4.02
C TYR A 3 22.79 0.44 -4.69
N PHE A 4 21.55 0.30 -5.12
CA PHE A 4 20.75 1.39 -5.64
C PHE A 4 19.51 1.57 -4.79
N TYR A 5 19.08 2.81 -4.60
CA TYR A 5 17.92 3.15 -3.78
C TYR A 5 17.32 4.46 -4.27
N ILE A 6 16.03 4.67 -3.97
CA ILE A 6 15.36 5.95 -4.24
C ILE A 6 15.28 6.74 -2.95
N ARG A 7 15.77 7.98 -2.97
CA ARG A 7 15.61 8.95 -1.89
C ARG A 7 15.33 10.31 -2.51
N ASN A 8 14.38 11.05 -1.95
CA ASN A 8 13.94 12.35 -2.47
C ASN A 8 13.56 12.32 -3.96
N ARG A 9 12.92 11.24 -4.43
CA ARG A 9 12.56 11.00 -5.84
C ARG A 9 13.76 11.00 -6.80
N GLU A 10 14.94 10.62 -6.32
CA GLU A 10 16.12 10.47 -7.16
C GLU A 10 16.73 9.08 -6.97
N LEU A 11 17.35 8.56 -8.02
CA LEU A 11 18.10 7.30 -7.96
C LEU A 11 19.50 7.58 -7.42
N HIS A 12 19.82 6.96 -6.29
CA HIS A 12 21.13 7.02 -5.65
C HIS A 12 21.89 5.71 -5.82
N TYR A 13 23.21 5.82 -5.81
CA TYR A 13 24.14 4.68 -5.85
C TYR A 13 25.08 4.70 -4.65
N ALA A 14 25.27 3.54 -4.02
CA ALA A 14 26.25 3.33 -2.98
C ALA A 14 27.28 2.26 -3.41
N PRO A 15 28.58 2.60 -3.43
CA PRO A 15 29.65 1.64 -3.70
C PRO A 15 29.90 0.79 -2.45
N GLY A 16 29.17 -0.32 -2.33
CA GLY A 16 29.20 -1.21 -1.16
C GLY A 16 27.95 -1.08 -0.29
N GLN A 17 27.81 -1.95 0.72
CA GLN A 17 26.64 -1.93 1.61
C GLN A 17 26.76 -0.75 2.59
N PRO A 18 25.81 0.22 2.59
CA PRO A 18 25.76 1.25 3.61
C PRO A 18 25.68 0.66 5.04
N ALA A 19 26.21 1.40 6.01
CA ALA A 19 26.12 1.03 7.42
C ALA A 19 24.64 1.02 7.88
N GLY A 20 24.31 0.11 8.80
CA GLY A 20 22.99 0.06 9.43
C GLY A 20 21.87 -0.57 8.58
N LEU A 21 22.18 -1.05 7.37
CA LEU A 21 21.18 -1.74 6.55
C LEU A 21 20.82 -3.11 7.13
N LEU A 22 19.52 -3.39 7.17
CA LEU A 22 18.93 -4.62 7.65
C LEU A 22 18.47 -5.50 6.48
N SER A 23 18.48 -6.80 6.71
CA SER A 23 17.88 -7.81 5.84
C SER A 23 16.47 -8.14 6.33
N LEU A 24 15.52 -8.32 5.42
CA LEU A 24 14.13 -8.65 5.78
C LEU A 24 14.05 -9.96 6.57
N GLY A 25 14.82 -10.96 6.15
CA GLY A 25 14.80 -12.28 6.77
C GLY A 25 15.40 -12.34 8.18
N ASP A 26 16.31 -11.43 8.50
CA ASP A 26 17.03 -11.44 9.79
C ASP A 26 16.34 -10.56 10.84
N HIS A 27 15.42 -9.69 10.41
CA HIS A 27 14.75 -8.69 11.26
C HIS A 27 13.24 -8.57 10.98
N PRO A 28 12.46 -9.66 11.06
CA PRO A 28 11.01 -9.63 10.79
C PRO A 28 10.26 -8.65 11.72
N GLN A 29 10.70 -8.50 12.97
CA GLN A 29 10.15 -7.57 13.95
C GLN A 29 10.27 -6.09 13.53
N ALA A 30 11.19 -5.77 12.62
CA ALA A 30 11.31 -4.42 12.11
C ALA A 30 10.16 -4.06 11.17
N LEU A 31 9.48 -5.05 10.58
CA LEU A 31 8.41 -4.84 9.60
C LEU A 31 7.09 -4.35 10.21
N LEU A 32 7.04 -4.10 11.51
CA LEU A 32 5.87 -3.49 12.13
C LEU A 32 5.57 -2.11 11.53
N PRO A 33 4.31 -1.66 11.53
CA PRO A 33 3.98 -0.28 11.21
C PRO A 33 4.79 0.70 12.08
N PRO A 34 5.29 1.83 11.52
CA PRO A 34 5.03 2.34 10.18
C PRO A 34 5.91 1.75 9.07
N LEU A 35 6.93 0.95 9.40
CA LEU A 35 8.02 0.63 8.47
C LEU A 35 7.55 -0.12 7.22
N VAL A 36 6.67 -1.11 7.35
CA VAL A 36 6.12 -1.83 6.18
C VAL A 36 5.44 -0.88 5.19
N THR A 37 4.80 0.19 5.67
CA THR A 37 4.21 1.21 4.79
C THR A 37 5.28 1.98 4.05
N GLU A 38 6.37 2.37 4.73
CA GLU A 38 7.49 3.04 4.07
C GLU A 38 8.16 2.16 3.03
N LEU A 39 8.28 0.84 3.27
CA LEU A 39 8.82 -0.07 2.27
C LEU A 39 7.93 -0.15 1.03
N HIS A 40 6.60 -0.14 1.19
CA HIS A 40 5.69 -0.01 0.04
C HIS A 40 5.90 1.30 -0.72
N ARG A 41 6.00 2.42 -0.02
CA ARG A 41 6.25 3.74 -0.65
C ARG A 41 7.61 3.80 -1.32
N SER A 42 8.61 3.16 -0.76
CA SER A 42 9.94 3.10 -1.36
C SER A 42 9.89 2.32 -2.68
N LEU A 43 9.16 1.21 -2.75
CA LEU A 43 8.93 0.49 -4.01
C LEU A 43 8.11 1.32 -5.00
N ASP A 44 7.07 2.02 -4.55
CA ASP A 44 6.30 2.95 -5.39
C ASP A 44 7.19 4.03 -6.01
N ALA A 45 8.13 4.58 -5.24
CA ALA A 45 9.09 5.56 -5.72
C ALA A 45 9.99 5.03 -6.85
N TRP A 46 10.28 3.73 -6.90
CA TRP A 46 10.96 3.13 -8.06
C TRP A 46 10.09 3.18 -9.32
N PHE A 47 8.81 2.83 -9.20
CA PHE A 47 7.89 2.82 -10.33
C PHE A 47 7.54 4.23 -10.80
N ALA A 48 7.40 5.18 -9.87
CA ALA A 48 7.17 6.59 -10.17
C ALA A 48 8.32 7.21 -10.99
N LEU A 49 9.55 6.68 -10.86
CA LEU A 49 10.70 7.06 -11.68
C LEU A 49 10.85 6.25 -12.97
N GLY A 50 9.91 5.35 -13.27
CA GLY A 50 9.97 4.49 -14.44
C GLY A 50 11.15 3.51 -14.39
N LEU A 51 11.58 3.09 -13.20
CA LEU A 51 12.72 2.21 -13.01
C LEU A 51 12.31 0.86 -12.43
N ALA A 52 12.86 -0.20 -13.02
CA ALA A 52 12.79 -1.55 -12.52
C ALA A 52 14.06 -1.91 -11.73
N PRO A 53 13.94 -2.28 -10.45
CA PRO A 53 15.08 -2.74 -9.65
C PRO A 53 15.51 -4.19 -9.97
N GLY A 54 14.78 -4.87 -10.87
CA GLY A 54 14.98 -6.27 -11.23
C GLY A 54 14.21 -7.23 -10.31
N PRO A 55 14.56 -8.53 -10.30
CA PRO A 55 13.79 -9.53 -9.56
C PRO A 55 13.84 -9.31 -8.04
N VAL A 56 12.66 -9.34 -7.40
CA VAL A 56 12.44 -9.31 -5.95
C VAL A 56 12.99 -10.61 -5.34
N LEU A 57 14.16 -10.53 -4.72
CA LEU A 57 14.83 -11.68 -4.10
C LEU A 57 15.33 -11.27 -2.71
N PRO A 58 15.12 -12.09 -1.66
CA PRO A 58 15.54 -11.76 -0.28
C PRO A 58 17.01 -11.32 -0.18
N GLU A 59 17.91 -12.00 -0.87
CA GLU A 59 19.34 -11.74 -0.86
C GLU A 59 19.75 -10.46 -1.61
N ARG A 60 18.83 -9.85 -2.37
CA ARG A 60 19.07 -8.57 -3.07
C ARG A 60 18.55 -7.37 -2.29
N LEU A 61 17.71 -7.59 -1.29
CA LEU A 61 16.96 -6.54 -0.64
C LEU A 61 17.57 -6.22 0.72
N ARG A 62 17.76 -4.93 0.95
CA ARG A 62 18.11 -4.38 2.25
C ARG A 62 17.24 -3.15 2.50
N PHE A 63 17.08 -2.78 3.75
CA PHE A 63 16.36 -1.57 4.12
C PHE A 63 17.03 -0.86 5.28
N ASP A 64 16.86 0.46 5.37
CA ASP A 64 17.25 1.25 6.54
C ASP A 64 16.06 1.40 7.52
N ARG A 65 16.28 2.04 8.67
CA ARG A 65 15.25 2.21 9.70
C ARG A 65 14.14 3.18 9.27
N GLU A 66 14.40 3.97 8.25
CA GLU A 66 13.49 4.93 7.64
C GLU A 66 12.59 4.28 6.57
N GLY A 67 12.87 3.02 6.19
CA GLY A 67 12.09 2.27 5.21
C GLY A 67 12.51 2.50 3.76
N THR A 68 13.71 3.04 3.54
CA THR A 68 14.32 3.12 2.22
C THR A 68 14.73 1.73 1.75
N LEU A 69 14.25 1.30 0.59
CA LEU A 69 14.65 0.04 -0.05
C LEU A 69 15.93 0.18 -0.85
N TYR A 70 16.90 -0.66 -0.50
CA TYR A 70 18.18 -0.80 -1.17
C TYR A 70 18.22 -2.11 -1.95
N TRP A 71 18.53 -2.00 -3.23
CA TRP A 71 18.64 -3.13 -4.14
C TRP A 71 20.09 -3.39 -4.49
N ARG A 72 20.56 -4.61 -4.20
CA ARG A 72 21.91 -5.08 -4.52
C ARG A 72 22.00 -5.47 -5.99
N PHE A 73 23.05 -5.00 -6.65
CA PHE A 73 23.43 -5.36 -8.01
C PHE A 73 24.86 -5.91 -8.06
N ALA A 74 25.03 -7.00 -8.82
CA ALA A 74 26.33 -7.61 -9.06
C ALA A 74 27.06 -6.92 -10.23
N GLY A 75 28.38 -6.74 -10.08
CA GLY A 75 29.25 -6.18 -11.11
C GLY A 75 28.81 -4.78 -11.57
N ARG A 76 28.78 -4.57 -12.90
CA ARG A 76 28.38 -3.32 -13.56
C ARG A 76 26.86 -3.24 -13.87
N ARG A 77 26.03 -4.13 -13.31
CA ARG A 77 24.59 -4.09 -13.54
C ARG A 77 23.97 -2.89 -12.81
N ARG A 78 22.93 -2.33 -13.41
CA ARG A 78 22.19 -1.15 -12.94
C ARG A 78 20.68 -1.35 -13.12
N PRO A 79 19.84 -0.55 -12.43
CA PRO A 79 18.41 -0.49 -12.72
C PRO A 79 18.13 -0.27 -14.21
N ARG A 80 16.98 -0.77 -14.66
CA ARG A 80 16.56 -0.67 -16.07
C ARG A 80 15.26 0.13 -16.16
N PRO A 81 14.94 0.70 -17.34
CA PRO A 81 13.61 1.23 -17.59
C PRO A 81 12.53 0.18 -17.30
N LEU A 82 11.44 0.62 -16.67
CA LEU A 82 10.31 -0.20 -16.29
C LEU A 82 9.50 -0.59 -17.53
N ALA A 83 9.35 -1.89 -17.78
CA ALA A 83 8.49 -2.41 -18.85
C ALA A 83 7.00 -2.44 -18.43
N LEU A 84 6.10 -2.47 -19.42
CA LEU A 84 4.64 -2.32 -19.26
C LEU A 84 4.01 -3.22 -18.17
N HIS A 85 4.48 -4.45 -18.01
CA HIS A 85 3.96 -5.42 -17.03
C HIS A 85 4.84 -5.62 -15.80
N GLN A 86 6.05 -5.03 -15.82
CA GLN A 86 7.06 -5.33 -14.82
C GLN A 86 6.72 -4.76 -13.46
N ALA A 87 6.00 -3.64 -13.39
CA ALA A 87 5.55 -3.07 -12.12
C ALA A 87 4.61 -4.02 -11.38
N ALA A 88 3.57 -4.51 -12.07
CA ALA A 88 2.61 -5.44 -11.51
C ALA A 88 3.26 -6.76 -11.07
N GLN A 89 4.15 -7.33 -11.90
CA GLN A 89 4.90 -8.55 -11.55
C GLN A 89 5.83 -8.32 -10.35
N THR A 90 6.53 -7.18 -10.31
CA THR A 90 7.41 -6.83 -9.18
C THR A 90 6.60 -6.62 -7.91
N LEU A 91 5.43 -5.97 -7.99
CA LEU A 91 4.55 -5.79 -6.85
C LEU A 91 3.99 -7.13 -6.35
N ALA A 92 3.56 -8.03 -7.23
CA ALA A 92 3.13 -9.38 -6.85
C ALA A 92 4.23 -10.12 -6.06
N ALA A 93 5.44 -10.16 -6.62
CA ALA A 93 6.58 -10.78 -5.96
C ALA A 93 6.94 -10.08 -4.63
N TRP A 94 6.78 -8.77 -4.54
CA TRP A 94 6.98 -7.99 -3.32
C TRP A 94 5.98 -8.35 -2.22
N LEU A 95 4.69 -8.45 -2.55
CA LEU A 95 3.65 -8.85 -1.60
C LEU A 95 3.89 -10.28 -1.08
N VAL A 96 4.20 -11.21 -1.97
CA VAL A 96 4.53 -12.61 -1.62
C VAL A 96 5.81 -12.69 -0.79
N LEU A 97 6.78 -11.80 -1.03
CA LEU A 97 7.98 -11.73 -0.21
C LEU A 97 7.68 -11.25 1.21
N LEU A 98 6.93 -10.15 1.37
CA LEU A 98 6.62 -9.58 2.69
C LEU A 98 5.80 -10.55 3.55
N ASP A 99 4.88 -11.28 2.93
CA ASP A 99 4.04 -12.28 3.58
C ASP A 99 4.83 -13.41 4.27
N LYS A 100 6.11 -13.60 3.92
CA LYS A 100 6.99 -14.57 4.58
C LYS A 100 7.34 -14.20 6.02
N TRP A 101 7.25 -12.92 6.36
CA TRP A 101 7.70 -12.38 7.65
C TRP A 101 6.68 -11.47 8.34
N MET A 102 5.59 -11.15 7.66
CA MET A 102 4.50 -10.30 8.16
C MET A 102 3.16 -10.94 7.83
N GLU A 103 2.20 -10.79 8.73
CA GLU A 103 0.83 -11.26 8.53
C GLU A 103 0.24 -10.69 7.22
N THR A 104 -0.36 -11.57 6.40
CA THR A 104 -0.87 -11.24 5.06
C THR A 104 -1.81 -10.04 5.09
N PHE A 105 -2.72 -10.01 6.06
CA PHE A 105 -3.68 -8.91 6.20
C PHE A 105 -2.99 -7.58 6.50
N VAL A 106 -1.88 -7.59 7.25
CA VAL A 106 -1.09 -6.39 7.49
C VAL A 106 -0.42 -5.95 6.19
N VAL A 107 0.22 -6.86 5.46
CA VAL A 107 0.86 -6.57 4.16
C VAL A 107 -0.15 -5.93 3.20
N ILE A 108 -1.31 -6.56 3.01
CA ILE A 108 -2.33 -6.09 2.07
C ILE A 108 -2.99 -4.78 2.55
N ALA A 109 -3.32 -4.66 3.84
CA ALA A 109 -3.90 -3.42 4.36
C ALA A 109 -2.96 -2.22 4.20
N ARG A 110 -1.65 -2.41 4.40
CA ARG A 110 -0.65 -1.37 4.19
C ARG A 110 -0.39 -1.09 2.72
N ALA A 111 -0.44 -2.11 1.86
CA ALA A 111 -0.39 -1.93 0.42
C ALA A 111 -1.55 -1.06 -0.09
N ARG A 112 -2.79 -1.27 0.38
CA ARG A 112 -3.96 -0.45 0.01
C ARG A 112 -3.83 1.02 0.39
N GLY A 113 -3.00 1.36 1.38
CA GLY A 113 -2.70 2.73 1.77
C GLY A 113 -1.68 3.44 0.88
N VAL A 114 -1.06 2.72 -0.06
CA VAL A 114 0.00 3.24 -0.95
C VAL A 114 -0.40 3.09 -2.41
N TRP A 115 -0.90 1.92 -2.79
CA TRP A 115 -1.21 1.56 -4.17
C TRP A 115 -2.70 1.73 -4.47
N ASP A 116 -3.01 2.18 -5.68
CA ASP A 116 -4.39 2.24 -6.15
C ASP A 116 -4.94 0.86 -6.53
N VAL A 117 -6.28 0.78 -6.65
CA VAL A 117 -6.97 -0.48 -6.97
C VAL A 117 -6.51 -1.07 -8.30
N PRO A 118 -6.35 -0.30 -9.40
CA PRO A 118 -5.83 -0.84 -10.66
C PRO A 118 -4.44 -1.47 -10.52
N THR A 119 -3.53 -0.87 -9.75
CA THR A 119 -2.19 -1.41 -9.55
C THR A 119 -2.24 -2.73 -8.75
N LEU A 120 -3.08 -2.78 -7.71
CA LEU A 120 -3.33 -4.00 -6.93
C LEU A 120 -3.97 -5.11 -7.77
N ALA A 121 -4.94 -4.77 -8.63
CA ALA A 121 -5.56 -5.72 -9.56
C ALA A 121 -4.56 -6.25 -10.58
N GLY A 122 -3.66 -5.39 -11.08
CA GLY A 122 -2.56 -5.82 -11.94
C GLY A 122 -1.64 -6.81 -11.23
N ALA A 123 -1.25 -6.55 -9.97
CA ALA A 123 -0.43 -7.47 -9.20
C ALA A 123 -1.11 -8.83 -8.96
N LEU A 124 -2.44 -8.85 -8.77
CA LEU A 124 -3.19 -10.10 -8.64
C LEU A 124 -2.98 -11.04 -9.84
N SER A 125 -2.98 -10.51 -11.07
CA SER A 125 -2.74 -11.29 -12.29
C SER A 125 -1.38 -12.00 -12.33
N PHE A 126 -0.39 -11.51 -11.56
CA PHE A 126 0.96 -12.09 -11.48
C PHE A 126 1.23 -12.82 -10.16
N THR A 127 0.22 -12.97 -9.29
CA THR A 127 0.35 -13.70 -8.02
C THR A 127 0.08 -15.19 -8.23
N THR A 128 0.85 -15.81 -9.11
CA THR A 128 0.83 -17.27 -9.36
C THR A 128 2.26 -17.78 -9.56
N PRO A 129 2.54 -19.07 -9.28
CA PRO A 129 3.90 -19.61 -9.31
C PRO A 129 4.67 -19.37 -10.62
N ALA A 130 3.97 -19.37 -11.76
CA ALA A 130 4.58 -19.17 -13.08
C ALA A 130 5.23 -17.79 -13.26
N TYR A 131 4.78 -16.77 -12.52
CA TYR A 131 5.28 -15.40 -12.64
C TYR A 131 6.15 -14.95 -11.46
N LEU A 132 6.24 -15.78 -10.42
CA LEU A 132 7.00 -15.48 -9.22
C LEU A 132 8.43 -16.04 -9.33
N PRO A 133 9.44 -15.34 -8.76
CA PRO A 133 10.78 -15.91 -8.62
C PRO A 133 10.73 -17.25 -7.87
N ALA A 134 11.41 -18.27 -8.40
CA ALA A 134 11.43 -19.61 -7.81
C ALA A 134 11.74 -19.66 -6.31
N PRO A 135 12.67 -18.85 -5.76
CA PRO A 135 12.89 -18.82 -4.31
C PRO A 135 11.67 -18.43 -3.48
N LEU A 136 10.76 -17.60 -4.03
CA LEU A 136 9.53 -17.22 -3.34
C LEU A 136 8.49 -18.34 -3.35
N VAL A 137 8.41 -19.10 -4.45
CA VAL A 137 7.49 -20.24 -4.57
C VAL A 137 7.92 -21.39 -3.65
N ASN A 138 9.22 -21.62 -3.54
CA ASN A 138 9.73 -22.83 -2.88
C ASN A 138 9.83 -22.72 -1.35
N ARG A 139 9.80 -21.52 -0.75
CA ARG A 139 10.09 -21.33 0.69
C ARG A 139 9.45 -20.09 1.31
N PRO A 140 8.57 -20.23 2.32
CA PRO A 140 7.65 -21.36 2.51
C PRO A 140 6.74 -21.53 1.27
N PRO A 141 6.33 -22.76 0.92
CA PRO A 141 5.42 -22.99 -0.20
C PRO A 141 4.03 -22.38 0.06
N ASP A 142 3.27 -22.16 -1.00
CA ASP A 142 1.83 -21.82 -1.00
C ASP A 142 1.44 -20.46 -0.39
N ASN A 143 2.40 -19.69 0.12
CA ASN A 143 2.14 -18.36 0.68
C ASN A 143 1.63 -17.37 -0.40
N TRP A 144 1.92 -17.64 -1.66
CA TRP A 144 1.37 -16.92 -2.81
C TRP A 144 -0.17 -17.05 -2.92
N GLU A 145 -0.77 -18.19 -2.54
CA GLU A 145 -2.22 -18.39 -2.61
C GLU A 145 -2.94 -17.49 -1.63
N ARG A 146 -2.41 -17.42 -0.40
CA ARG A 146 -2.96 -16.57 0.67
C ARG A 146 -2.88 -15.10 0.29
N VAL A 147 -1.76 -14.67 -0.30
CA VAL A 147 -1.61 -13.31 -0.83
C VAL A 147 -2.59 -13.06 -1.97
N ALA A 148 -2.76 -14.00 -2.91
CA ALA A 148 -3.71 -13.86 -4.01
C ALA A 148 -5.15 -13.70 -3.50
N GLN A 149 -5.56 -14.52 -2.52
CA GLN A 149 -6.89 -14.43 -1.91
C GLN A 149 -7.10 -13.09 -1.20
N ALA A 150 -6.16 -12.68 -0.35
CA ALA A 150 -6.26 -11.41 0.38
C ALA A 150 -6.24 -10.20 -0.57
N LEU A 151 -5.44 -10.26 -1.65
CA LEU A 151 -5.39 -9.22 -2.67
C LEU A 151 -6.68 -9.17 -3.50
N ALA A 152 -7.28 -10.31 -3.83
CA ALA A 152 -8.57 -10.37 -4.51
C ALA A 152 -9.68 -9.73 -3.69
N LEU A 153 -9.73 -10.01 -2.37
CA LEU A 153 -10.65 -9.33 -1.45
C LEU A 153 -10.41 -7.81 -1.42
N ALA A 154 -9.14 -7.39 -1.29
CA ALA A 154 -8.80 -5.97 -1.28
C ALA A 154 -9.19 -5.22 -2.57
N VAL A 155 -9.07 -5.88 -3.73
CA VAL A 155 -9.49 -5.34 -5.02
C VAL A 155 -11.02 -5.27 -5.10
N ALA A 156 -11.72 -6.30 -4.63
CA ALA A 156 -13.19 -6.34 -4.59
C ALA A 156 -13.77 -5.26 -3.66
N ASP A 157 -13.13 -5.01 -2.51
CA ASP A 157 -13.51 -3.94 -1.57
C ASP A 157 -13.36 -2.54 -2.18
N GLY A 158 -12.51 -2.38 -3.19
CA GLY A 158 -12.22 -1.09 -3.80
C GLY A 158 -11.37 -0.15 -2.93
N PRO A 159 -11.38 1.17 -3.23
CA PRO A 159 -10.54 2.15 -2.54
C PRO A 159 -10.83 2.23 -1.04
N LEU A 160 -9.80 2.42 -0.21
CA LEU A 160 -9.98 2.64 1.23
C LEU A 160 -10.86 3.87 1.50
N ALA A 161 -11.68 3.80 2.55
CA ALA A 161 -12.42 4.95 3.09
C ALA A 161 -11.46 6.13 3.31
N GLY A 162 -11.80 7.32 2.80
CA GLY A 162 -10.93 8.49 2.92
C GLY A 162 -9.83 8.64 1.85
N ALA A 163 -9.65 7.69 0.94
CA ALA A 163 -8.66 7.82 -0.13
C ALA A 163 -8.97 9.00 -1.08
N PRO A 164 -7.97 9.66 -1.69
CA PRO A 164 -8.18 10.86 -2.53
C PRO A 164 -9.14 10.64 -3.71
N ASN A 165 -9.19 9.41 -4.21
CA ASN A 165 -10.03 8.90 -5.29
C ASN A 165 -11.35 8.27 -4.81
N ASN A 166 -11.59 8.28 -3.50
CA ASN A 166 -12.81 7.77 -2.90
C ASN A 166 -13.82 8.92 -2.73
N ARG A 167 -14.78 9.00 -3.66
CA ARG A 167 -15.88 9.98 -3.64
C ARG A 167 -17.14 9.49 -2.93
N HIS A 168 -17.21 8.23 -2.48
CA HIS A 168 -18.47 7.66 -1.96
C HIS A 168 -18.88 8.20 -0.59
N TRP A 169 -17.95 8.75 0.19
CA TRP A 169 -18.23 9.40 1.48
C TRP A 169 -18.28 10.94 1.39
N GLN A 170 -18.00 11.52 0.22
CA GLN A 170 -17.98 12.99 0.03
C GLN A 170 -19.36 13.58 -0.30
N LEU A 171 -20.41 12.76 -0.42
CA LEU A 171 -21.78 13.22 -0.58
C LEU A 171 -22.56 13.09 0.72
N GLN A 172 -22.36 14.06 1.61
CA GLN A 172 -23.43 14.73 2.39
C GLN A 172 -22.84 15.94 3.15
N ARG A 173 -22.34 16.94 2.42
CA ARG A 173 -22.53 18.33 2.85
C ARG A 173 -23.55 18.93 1.90
N SER A 174 -24.81 18.97 2.33
CA SER A 174 -25.83 19.74 1.64
C SER A 174 -25.37 21.19 1.51
N PRO A 175 -25.37 21.77 0.30
CA PRO A 175 -25.23 23.21 0.13
C PRO A 175 -26.59 23.81 0.41
N ASN A 176 -26.89 24.05 1.69
CA ASN A 176 -27.81 25.09 2.16
C ASN A 176 -28.04 24.87 3.65
N GLY A 177 -27.56 25.82 4.45
CA GLY A 177 -28.10 26.01 5.79
C GLY A 177 -29.54 26.45 5.67
N GLN A 178 -30.48 25.54 5.90
CA GLN A 178 -31.83 25.87 6.32
C GLN A 178 -32.27 24.80 7.31
N ALA A 179 -32.57 25.28 8.52
CA ALA A 179 -32.93 24.50 9.68
C ALA A 179 -34.16 23.62 9.42
N ALA A 180 -34.17 22.45 10.06
CA ALA A 180 -35.37 21.63 10.18
C ALA A 180 -36.53 22.47 10.74
N PRO A 181 -37.76 22.32 10.21
CA PRO A 181 -38.90 23.08 10.72
C PRO A 181 -39.20 22.62 12.14
N GLY A 182 -39.03 23.55 13.08
CA GLY A 182 -39.51 23.41 14.44
C GLY A 182 -41.02 23.21 14.42
N THR A 183 -41.46 22.17 15.12
CA THR A 183 -42.84 22.00 15.54
C THR A 183 -43.20 23.13 16.50
N ASP A 184 -43.97 24.10 16.01
CA ASP A 184 -44.63 25.12 16.81
C ASP A 184 -46.08 24.70 17.06
N PRO A 185 -46.51 24.46 18.31
CA PRO A 185 -47.92 24.42 18.64
C PRO A 185 -48.24 25.51 19.67
N ALA A 186 -48.57 26.72 19.21
CA ALA A 186 -49.26 27.71 20.03
C ALA A 186 -50.01 28.72 19.17
N MET A 187 -51.05 28.24 18.47
CA MET A 187 -52.11 29.11 17.95
C MET A 187 -53.01 29.52 19.13
N HIS A 188 -52.80 30.73 19.64
CA HIS A 188 -53.78 31.43 20.47
C HIS A 188 -54.92 31.97 19.58
N GLY A 189 -56.12 31.42 19.75
CA GLY A 189 -57.39 32.04 19.36
C GLY A 189 -58.15 32.58 20.60
N PRO A 190 -59.02 33.61 20.49
CA PRO A 190 -59.35 34.50 21.60
C PRO A 190 -60.76 34.32 22.22
N ARG A 191 -60.88 34.85 23.46
CA ARG A 191 -62.05 35.41 24.21
C ARG A 191 -63.22 34.50 24.66
N ALA A 192 -63.48 34.42 25.99
CA ALA A 192 -64.47 35.23 26.74
C ALA A 192 -64.97 34.55 28.06
N GLY A 193 -65.07 35.34 29.15
CA GLY A 193 -65.89 35.13 30.38
C GLY A 193 -65.41 34.03 31.35
N VAL A 194 -65.52 34.07 32.69
CA VAL A 194 -66.34 34.82 33.65
C VAL A 194 -65.63 34.83 35.04
N SER A 195 -65.98 35.83 35.85
CA SER A 195 -65.54 36.24 37.20
C SER A 195 -65.61 35.25 38.38
N HIS A 196 -64.86 35.59 39.45
CA HIS A 196 -65.09 35.50 40.92
C HIS A 196 -63.70 35.32 41.58
N GLU A 197 -63.24 36.04 42.61
CA GLU A 197 -63.75 37.00 43.61
C GLU A 197 -62.64 38.02 43.92
#